data_AF-A0AAD5S4D3-F1
#
_entry.id   AF-A0AAD5S4D3-F1
#
_cell.length_a   1.000
_cell.length_b   1.000
_cell.length_c   1.000
_cell.angle_alpha   90.00
_cell.angle_beta   90.00
_cell.angle_gamma   90.00
#
_symmetry.space_group_name_H-M   'P 1'
#
loop_
_entity.id
_entity.type
_entity.pdbx_description
1 polymer ?
#
loop_
_entity_poly.entity_id
_entity_poly.type
_entity_poly.pdbx_seq_one_letter_code
_entity_poly.pdbx_strand_id
1 'polypeptide(L)'
;MFSTGYIKQMWIATFILLVLWALSYIVTSFLRGKRVPSKRGSETGVGVSDVSTREHPFHWRAADGSRVALATFLMLFAATEVTERGYGPTKATIILAWIFFVISVIHIVLATATRHAIAHTGIGFVQFALIIAIFALAFREQDDD
;
A
#
# COMPACT_ATOMS: atom_id res chain seq x y z
N MET A 1 9.45 29.62 12.71
CA MET A 1 9.42 28.54 13.74
C MET A 1 8.14 27.69 13.62
N PHE A 2 7.70 27.39 12.39
CA PHE A 2 6.60 26.48 12.08
C PHE A 2 7.16 25.43 11.13
N SER A 3 7.56 24.25 11.61
CA SER A 3 7.94 23.15 10.69
C SER A 3 8.05 21.80 11.39
N THR A 4 8.52 21.76 12.63
CA THR A 4 8.84 20.50 13.31
C THR A 4 7.60 19.66 13.66
N GLY A 5 6.45 20.29 13.95
CA GLY A 5 5.21 19.56 14.26
C GLY A 5 4.57 18.91 13.02
N TYR A 6 4.68 19.59 11.89
CA TYR A 6 4.04 19.19 10.63
C TYR A 6 4.76 18.03 9.97
N ILE A 7 6.09 18.09 9.88
CA ILE A 7 6.89 16.98 9.38
C ILE A 7 6.72 15.74 10.26
N LYS A 8 6.67 15.92 11.59
CA LYS A 8 6.42 14.83 12.54
C LYS A 8 5.09 14.13 12.27
N GLN A 9 4.03 14.85 11.95
CA GLN A 9 2.73 14.25 11.64
C GLN A 9 2.74 13.44 10.33
N MET A 10 3.43 13.92 9.29
CA MET A 10 3.61 13.15 8.06
C MET A 10 4.42 11.87 8.32
N TRP A 11 5.50 11.96 9.09
CA TRP A 11 6.29 10.79 9.50
C TRP A 11 5.50 9.79 10.35
N ILE A 12 4.61 10.25 11.23
CA ILE A 12 3.72 9.36 11.99
C ILE A 12 2.81 8.57 11.04
N ALA A 13 2.18 9.24 10.06
CA ALA A 13 1.33 8.56 9.08
C ALA A 13 2.11 7.51 8.27
N THR A 14 3.31 7.87 7.81
CA THR A 14 4.22 6.98 7.07
C THR A 14 4.67 5.80 7.94
N PHE A 15 4.98 6.01 9.21
CA PHE A 15 5.36 4.97 10.15
C PHE A 15 4.20 4.00 10.42
N ILE A 16 2.97 4.49 10.56
CA ILE A 16 1.81 3.62 10.74
C ILE A 16 1.58 2.76 9.49
N LEU A 17 1.75 3.32 8.28
CA LEU A 17 1.68 2.53 7.05
C LEU A 17 2.78 1.47 6.96
N LEU A 18 4.00 1.77 7.43
CA LEU A 18 5.08 0.80 7.53
C LEU A 18 4.68 -0.37 8.44
N VAL A 19 4.11 -0.07 9.61
CA VAL A 19 3.63 -1.10 10.55
C VAL A 19 2.49 -1.91 9.94
N LEU A 20 1.53 -1.27 9.27
CA LEU A 20 0.43 -1.95 8.59
C LEU A 20 0.92 -2.87 7.47
N TRP A 21 1.93 -2.44 6.71
CA TRP A 21 2.59 -3.27 5.72
C TRP A 21 3.30 -4.46 6.37
N ALA A 22 4.08 -4.24 7.43
CA ALA A 22 4.79 -5.31 8.13
C ALA A 22 3.81 -6.36 8.71
N LEU A 23 2.70 -5.91 9.30
CA LEU A 23 1.63 -6.79 9.79
C LEU A 23 1.01 -7.60 8.62
N SER A 24 0.69 -6.95 7.51
CA SER A 24 0.13 -7.61 6.31
C SER A 24 1.11 -8.64 5.73
N TYR A 25 2.40 -8.33 5.74
CA TYR A 25 3.46 -9.23 5.28
C TYR A 25 3.60 -10.44 6.21
N ILE A 26 3.59 -10.23 7.53
CA ILE A 26 3.65 -11.30 8.53
C ILE A 26 2.44 -12.24 8.39
N VAL A 27 1.22 -11.70 8.26
CA VAL A 27 0.02 -12.51 8.02
C VAL A 27 0.18 -13.35 6.74
N THR A 28 0.73 -12.78 5.69
CA THR A 28 1.00 -13.49 4.43
C THR A 28 2.05 -14.59 4.59
N SER A 29 3.13 -14.35 5.34
CA SER A 29 4.21 -15.32 5.53
C SER A 29 3.77 -16.51 6.39
N PHE A 30 2.99 -16.29 7.44
CA PHE A 30 2.37 -17.36 8.23
C PHE A 30 1.43 -18.24 7.38
N LEU A 31 0.67 -17.64 6.48
CA LEU A 31 -0.20 -18.38 5.56
C LEU A 31 0.58 -19.13 4.46
N ARG A 32 1.76 -18.62 4.07
CA ARG A 32 2.66 -19.28 3.10
C ARG A 32 3.41 -20.49 3.67
N GLY A 33 3.66 -20.54 4.99
CA GLY A 33 4.39 -21.62 5.66
C GLY A 33 3.75 -23.01 5.58
N LYS A 34 2.51 -23.12 5.07
CA LYS A 34 1.80 -24.40 4.87
C LYS A 34 1.95 -24.99 3.46
N ARG A 35 2.91 -24.50 2.65
CA ARG A 35 3.19 -25.10 1.33
C ARG A 35 3.90 -26.43 1.48
N VAL A 36 3.21 -27.52 1.17
CA VAL A 36 3.86 -28.72 0.62
C VAL A 36 4.47 -28.30 -0.73
N PRO A 37 5.75 -28.61 -1.01
CA PRO A 37 6.35 -28.27 -2.29
C PRO A 37 5.60 -29.02 -3.39
N SER A 38 4.94 -28.29 -4.29
CA SER A 38 4.43 -28.84 -5.53
C SER A 38 5.64 -29.30 -6.34
N LYS A 39 5.90 -30.61 -6.35
CA LYS A 39 6.84 -31.23 -7.29
C LYS A 39 6.42 -30.81 -8.69
N ARG A 40 7.28 -30.03 -9.35
CA ARG A 40 7.25 -29.86 -10.80
C ARG A 40 7.74 -31.18 -11.39
N GLY A 41 6.81 -32.14 -11.50
CA GLY A 41 7.03 -33.42 -12.16
C GLY A 41 7.13 -33.19 -13.66
N SER A 42 8.29 -33.53 -14.20
CA SER A 42 8.55 -33.74 -15.61
C SER A 42 7.60 -34.81 -16.20
N GLU A 43 7.53 -34.82 -17.53
CA GLU A 43 7.12 -35.95 -18.41
C GLU A 43 5.68 -35.97 -18.97
N THR A 44 5.60 -35.71 -20.28
CA THR A 44 4.96 -36.56 -21.28
C THR A 44 4.10 -37.73 -20.75
N GLY A 45 2.79 -37.70 -21.00
CA GLY A 45 1.96 -38.89 -20.83
C GLY A 45 0.48 -38.56 -20.66
N VAL A 46 -0.34 -39.17 -21.51
CA VAL A 46 -1.80 -39.12 -21.53
C VAL A 46 -2.43 -39.57 -20.21
N GLY A 47 -3.48 -38.86 -19.75
CA GLY A 47 -4.56 -39.48 -18.95
C GLY A 47 -4.86 -38.87 -17.58
N VAL A 48 -5.99 -38.16 -17.53
CA VAL A 48 -6.99 -38.12 -16.43
C VAL A 48 -6.48 -38.10 -14.99
N SER A 49 -6.50 -36.92 -14.36
CA SER A 49 -7.51 -36.57 -13.35
C SER A 49 -7.21 -35.19 -12.78
N ASP A 50 -8.25 -34.38 -12.87
CA ASP A 50 -8.42 -33.04 -12.32
C ASP A 50 -8.13 -33.06 -10.80
N VAL A 51 -6.86 -32.93 -10.41
CA VAL A 51 -6.51 -32.59 -9.03
C VAL A 51 -6.78 -31.11 -8.88
N SER A 52 -8.06 -30.82 -8.71
CA SER A 52 -8.62 -29.65 -8.03
C SER A 52 -7.88 -29.48 -6.72
N THR A 53 -6.71 -28.84 -6.80
CA THR A 53 -5.99 -28.32 -5.66
C THR A 53 -6.91 -27.22 -5.19
N ARG A 54 -7.73 -27.55 -4.20
CA ARG A 54 -8.71 -26.66 -3.58
C ARG A 54 -7.93 -25.54 -2.91
N GLU A 55 -7.52 -24.60 -3.73
CA GLU A 55 -6.79 -23.39 -3.40
C GLU A 55 -7.62 -22.62 -2.39
N HIS A 56 -7.25 -22.70 -1.11
CA HIS A 56 -7.98 -22.03 -0.05
C HIS A 56 -8.06 -20.52 -0.39
N PRO A 57 -9.25 -19.92 -0.57
CA PRO A 57 -9.43 -18.60 -1.18
C PRO A 57 -8.81 -17.42 -0.40
N PHE A 58 -8.12 -17.66 0.72
CA PHE A 58 -7.47 -16.66 1.56
C PHE A 58 -5.99 -16.40 1.20
N HIS A 59 -5.30 -17.34 0.53
CA HIS A 59 -3.86 -17.22 0.32
C HIS A 59 -3.49 -16.17 -0.75
N TRP A 60 -4.28 -16.03 -1.82
CA TRP A 60 -4.08 -14.99 -2.83
C TRP A 60 -4.47 -13.60 -2.28
N ARG A 61 -5.52 -13.52 -1.46
CA ARG A 61 -5.99 -12.28 -0.80
C ARG A 61 -4.95 -11.65 0.13
N ALA A 62 -4.27 -12.47 0.92
CA ALA A 62 -3.23 -11.97 1.83
C ALA A 62 -2.00 -11.44 1.05
N ALA A 63 -1.61 -12.16 -0.01
CA ALA A 63 -0.51 -11.73 -0.88
C ALA A 63 -0.80 -10.39 -1.56
N ASP A 64 -2.02 -10.19 -2.06
CA ASP A 64 -2.43 -8.94 -2.70
C ASP A 64 -2.49 -7.78 -1.69
N GLY A 65 -3.06 -8.00 -0.49
CA GLY A 65 -3.08 -6.99 0.57
C GLY A 65 -1.68 -6.49 0.97
N SER A 66 -0.70 -7.40 1.08
CA SER A 66 0.69 -7.03 1.42
C SER A 66 1.38 -6.18 0.33
N ARG A 67 1.06 -6.43 -0.94
CA ARG A 67 1.60 -5.66 -2.08
C ARG A 67 0.99 -4.26 -2.15
N VAL A 68 -0.31 -4.15 -1.94
CA VAL A 68 -1.03 -2.87 -1.87
C VAL A 68 -0.51 -2.03 -0.71
N ALA A 69 -0.37 -2.64 0.48
CA ALA A 69 0.18 -1.96 1.63
C ALA A 69 1.59 -1.42 1.35
N LEU A 70 2.47 -2.21 0.71
CA LEU A 70 3.80 -1.77 0.33
C LEU A 70 3.75 -0.59 -0.64
N ALA A 71 2.92 -0.68 -1.69
CA ALA A 71 2.80 0.37 -2.69
C ALA A 71 2.32 1.69 -2.06
N THR A 72 1.28 1.63 -1.22
CA THR A 72 0.75 2.81 -0.53
C THR A 72 1.76 3.41 0.45
N PHE A 73 2.51 2.57 1.17
CA PHE A 73 3.61 3.01 2.03
C PHE A 73 4.69 3.73 1.22
N LEU A 74 5.20 3.10 0.15
CA LEU A 74 6.28 3.67 -0.67
C LEU A 74 5.87 5.00 -1.29
N MET A 75 4.62 5.14 -1.72
CA MET A 75 4.09 6.39 -2.24
C MET A 75 4.13 7.50 -1.19
N LEU A 76 3.58 7.26 0.02
CA LEU A 76 3.57 8.28 1.06
C LEU A 76 4.97 8.56 1.61
N PHE A 77 5.83 7.55 1.70
CA PHE A 77 7.23 7.68 2.09
C PHE A 77 7.97 8.60 1.12
N ALA A 78 7.87 8.34 -0.19
CA ALA A 78 8.48 9.19 -1.22
C ALA A 78 7.94 10.62 -1.16
N ALA A 79 6.63 10.80 -0.98
CA ALA A 79 6.03 12.11 -0.83
C ALA A 79 6.52 12.84 0.42
N THR A 80 6.70 12.14 1.54
CA THR A 80 7.21 12.70 2.80
C THR A 80 8.66 13.15 2.64
N GLU A 81 9.53 12.32 2.06
CA GLU A 81 10.93 12.66 1.79
C GLU A 81 11.07 13.88 0.87
N VAL A 82 10.28 13.96 -0.22
CA VAL A 82 10.32 15.12 -1.11
C VAL A 82 9.78 16.36 -0.42
N THR A 83 8.75 16.23 0.42
CA THR A 83 8.23 17.36 1.20
C THR A 83 9.24 17.87 2.22
N GLU A 84 10.05 16.98 2.81
CA GLU A 84 11.11 17.36 3.75
C GLU A 84 12.27 18.10 3.07
N ARG A 85 12.63 17.67 1.85
CA ARG A 85 13.75 18.24 1.09
C ARG A 85 13.38 19.43 0.19
N GLY A 86 12.09 19.60 -0.12
CA GLY A 86 11.56 20.70 -0.92
C GLY A 86 11.37 21.97 -0.10
N TYR A 87 10.28 22.69 -0.35
CA TYR A 87 9.95 23.92 0.39
C TYR A 87 9.44 23.67 1.82
N GLY A 88 9.29 22.41 2.23
CA GLY A 88 8.87 22.02 3.57
C GLY A 88 7.37 21.69 3.68
N PRO A 89 6.95 21.09 4.80
CA PRO A 89 5.58 20.67 5.00
C PRO A 89 4.66 21.86 5.33
N THR A 90 3.52 21.91 4.64
CA THR A 90 2.46 22.89 4.87
C THR A 90 1.26 22.24 5.56
N LYS A 91 0.34 23.04 6.08
CA LYS A 91 -0.94 22.52 6.60
C LYS A 91 -1.69 21.68 5.56
N ALA A 92 -1.61 22.06 4.28
CA ALA A 92 -2.27 21.36 3.19
C ALA A 92 -1.66 19.96 2.94
N THR A 93 -0.33 19.84 2.90
CA THR A 93 0.34 18.54 2.66
C THR A 93 0.06 17.54 3.77
N ILE A 94 -0.08 18.00 5.02
CA ILE A 94 -0.44 17.16 6.16
C ILE A 94 -1.88 16.65 6.05
N ILE A 95 -2.83 17.52 5.72
CA ILE A 95 -4.23 17.12 5.56
C ILE A 95 -4.34 16.08 4.45
N LEU A 96 -3.67 16.31 3.32
CA LEU A 96 -3.60 15.36 2.22
C LEU A 96 -2.94 14.04 2.62
N ALA A 97 -1.88 14.06 3.43
CA ALA A 97 -1.22 12.85 3.93
C ALA A 97 -2.16 12.01 4.82
N TRP A 98 -2.93 12.64 5.71
CA TRP A 98 -3.92 11.94 6.53
C TRP A 98 -5.10 11.39 5.72
N ILE A 99 -5.57 12.14 4.72
CA ILE A 99 -6.60 11.65 3.78
C ILE A 99 -6.07 10.43 3.01
N PHE A 100 -4.85 10.52 2.48
CA PHE A 100 -4.19 9.41 1.81
C PHE A 100 -4.04 8.20 2.73
N PHE A 101 -3.67 8.41 4.00
CA PHE A 101 -3.56 7.37 5.01
C PHE A 101 -4.90 6.63 5.20
N VAL A 102 -6.00 7.35 5.44
CA VAL A 102 -7.32 6.74 5.66
C VAL A 102 -7.76 5.94 4.42
N ILE A 103 -7.58 6.50 3.22
CA ILE A 103 -7.88 5.81 1.96
C ILE A 103 -7.01 4.55 1.82
N SER A 104 -5.75 4.59 2.23
CA SER A 104 -4.84 3.42 2.20
C SER A 104 -5.29 2.31 3.12
N VAL A 105 -5.75 2.64 4.33
CA VAL A 105 -6.32 1.63 5.24
C VAL A 105 -7.54 0.96 4.59
N ILE A 106 -8.45 1.76 4.02
CA ILE A 106 -9.62 1.23 3.30
C ILE A 106 -9.18 0.36 2.12
N HIS A 107 -8.16 0.77 1.36
CA HIS A 107 -7.66 0.02 0.21
C HIS A 107 -7.09 -1.34 0.62
N ILE A 108 -6.30 -1.38 1.70
CA ILE A 108 -5.71 -2.63 2.23
C ILE A 108 -6.81 -3.58 2.71
N VAL A 109 -7.83 -3.06 3.42
CA VAL A 109 -8.98 -3.86 3.86
C VAL A 109 -9.78 -4.36 2.65
N LEU A 110 -10.00 -3.52 1.63
CA LEU A 110 -10.75 -3.90 0.44
C LEU A 110 -10.02 -4.96 -0.39
N ALA A 111 -8.69 -4.83 -0.52
CA ALA A 111 -7.82 -5.77 -1.21
C ALA A 111 -7.81 -7.15 -0.53
N THR A 112 -7.94 -7.18 0.80
CA THR A 112 -8.01 -8.43 1.56
C THR A 112 -9.43 -9.02 1.61
N ALA A 113 -10.48 -8.19 1.59
CA ALA A 113 -11.87 -8.63 1.78
C ALA A 113 -12.60 -8.98 0.46
N THR A 114 -12.41 -8.20 -0.61
CA THR A 114 -13.29 -8.28 -1.80
C THR A 114 -12.59 -8.86 -3.03
N ARG A 115 -13.38 -9.39 -3.98
CA ARG A 115 -12.91 -9.91 -5.29
C ARG A 115 -13.05 -8.89 -6.42
N HIS A 116 -13.61 -7.71 -6.16
CA HIS A 116 -13.94 -6.75 -7.20
C HIS A 116 -12.70 -5.97 -7.65
N ALA A 117 -12.08 -6.43 -8.74
CA ALA A 117 -10.90 -5.80 -9.34
C ALA A 117 -11.11 -4.32 -9.68
N ILE A 118 -12.32 -3.93 -10.08
CA ILE A 118 -12.65 -2.55 -10.46
C ILE A 118 -12.57 -1.59 -9.26
N ALA A 119 -13.12 -2.00 -8.11
CA ALA A 119 -13.09 -1.18 -6.90
C ALA A 119 -11.66 -0.98 -6.39
N HIS A 120 -10.83 -2.02 -6.52
CA HIS A 120 -9.40 -1.99 -6.21
C HIS A 120 -8.63 -1.00 -7.11
N THR A 121 -8.81 -1.08 -8.43
CA THR A 121 -8.14 -0.18 -9.38
C THR A 121 -8.60 1.28 -9.22
N GLY A 122 -9.89 1.51 -8.96
CA GLY A 122 -10.45 2.85 -8.78
C GLY A 122 -9.84 3.59 -7.58
N ILE A 123 -9.70 2.91 -6.44
CA ILE A 123 -9.07 3.50 -5.25
C ILE A 123 -7.59 3.82 -5.48
N GLY A 124 -6.88 2.94 -6.19
CA GLY A 124 -5.48 3.19 -6.56
C GLY A 124 -5.29 4.46 -7.38
N PHE A 125 -6.20 4.78 -8.30
CA PHE A 125 -6.17 6.03 -9.07
C PHE A 125 -6.32 7.28 -8.20
N VAL A 126 -7.26 7.24 -7.24
CA VAL A 126 -7.47 8.33 -6.30
C VAL A 126 -6.23 8.57 -5.43
N GLN A 127 -5.61 7.48 -4.96
CA GLN A 127 -4.35 7.55 -4.21
C GLN A 127 -3.21 8.16 -5.03
N PHE A 128 -3.09 7.75 -6.29
CA PHE A 128 -2.07 8.30 -7.18
C PHE A 128 -2.26 9.81 -7.40
N ALA A 129 -3.50 10.26 -7.64
CA ALA A 129 -3.81 11.69 -7.78
C ALA A 129 -3.48 12.49 -6.51
N LEU A 130 -3.78 11.93 -5.33
CA LEU A 130 -3.44 12.56 -4.04
C LEU A 130 -1.93 12.71 -3.85
N ILE A 131 -1.15 11.72 -4.26
CA ILE A 131 0.32 11.77 -4.16
C ILE A 131 0.90 12.83 -5.09
N ILE A 132 0.38 12.93 -6.32
CA ILE A 132 0.77 14.02 -7.23
C ILE A 132 0.44 15.37 -6.60
N ALA A 133 -0.73 15.53 -5.96
CA ALA A 133 -1.09 16.77 -5.29
C ALA A 133 -0.13 17.11 -4.13
N ILE A 134 0.28 16.13 -3.33
CA ILE A 134 1.28 16.31 -2.26
C ILE A 134 2.62 16.73 -2.84
N PHE A 135 3.10 16.06 -3.90
CA PHE A 135 4.33 16.44 -4.59
C PHE A 135 4.27 17.85 -5.18
N ALA A 136 3.18 18.19 -5.87
CA ALA A 136 3.00 19.51 -6.46
C ALA A 136 3.05 20.61 -5.40
N LEU A 137 2.41 20.37 -4.24
CA LEU A 137 2.46 21.31 -3.11
C LEU A 137 3.84 21.39 -2.46
N ALA A 138 4.63 20.31 -2.47
CA ALA A 138 6.00 20.33 -1.96
C ALA A 138 6.95 21.20 -2.80
N PHE A 139 6.64 21.41 -4.08
CA PHE A 139 7.38 22.28 -5.00
C PHE A 139 6.74 23.66 -5.20
N ARG A 140 5.56 23.91 -4.62
CA ARG A 140 4.90 25.19 -4.74
C ARG A 140 5.61 26.21 -3.84
N GLU A 141 6.16 27.24 -4.47
CA GLU A 141 6.75 28.38 -3.78
C GLU A 141 5.70 29.01 -2.85
N GLN A 142 6.10 29.24 -1.59
CA GLN A 142 5.24 29.89 -0.62
C GLN A 142 5.32 31.39 -0.87
N ASP A 143 4.40 31.91 -1.67
CA ASP A 143 4.14 33.34 -1.70
C ASP A 143 3.62 33.74 -0.31
N ASP A 144 4.50 34.35 0.49
CA ASP A 144 4.20 34.89 1.82
C ASP A 144 3.29 36.13 1.66
N ASP A 145 1.99 35.96 1.91
CA ASP A 145 1.03 37.06 2.19
C ASP A 145 0.89 37.28 3.71
#